data_AF-A0AAU9V997-F1
#
_entry.id   AF-A0AAU9V997-F1
#
_cell.length_a   1.000
_cell.length_b   1.000
_cell.length_c   1.000
_cell.angle_alpha   90.00
_cell.angle_beta   90.00
_cell.angle_gamma   90.00
#
_symmetry.space_group_name_H-M   'P 1'
#
loop_
_entity.id
_entity.type
_entity.pdbx_description
1 polymer ?
#
loop_
_entity_poly.entity_id
_entity_poly.type
_entity_poly.pdbx_seq_one_letter_code
_entity_poly.pdbx_strand_id
1 'polypeptide(L)'
;MDDQKLHSVKWYRDIHEIFRYNPSQKPPIRLFNITGIMVQGGDCQKDSCMVRVMPPPIATRAAYSCEVSTEGPKFQIARQTKHMTVVAMPDKDPIIIGAPKLVKPGEQILLNCTSDYSLPPSDINWYIDNELAKTELWQRRELSAPQPGGLRASWRVLRVAVPTTASGSLRVRCEAILPVEPPVVRDAITTITVYSRTQLSKYIANRGTYIEYKASGLIVLIWTFREISKFLSL
;
A
#
# COMPACT_ATOMS: atom_id res chain seq x y z
N MET A 1 -13.55 -22.09 40.42
CA MET A 1 -13.05 -21.35 41.62
C MET A 1 -14.22 -21.17 42.60
N ASP A 2 -15.17 -22.09 42.63
CA ASP A 2 -16.59 -21.70 42.77
C ASP A 2 -17.06 -21.61 44.23
N ASP A 3 -16.24 -22.06 45.17
CA ASP A 3 -16.57 -22.10 46.61
C ASP A 3 -15.79 -21.08 47.45
N GLN A 4 -14.98 -20.20 46.85
CA GLN A 4 -14.15 -19.25 47.59
C GLN A 4 -14.61 -17.80 47.43
N LYS A 5 -14.74 -17.11 48.56
CA LYS A 5 -15.17 -15.70 48.60
C LYS A 5 -14.08 -14.80 48.00
N LEU A 6 -14.49 -13.89 47.12
CA LEU A 6 -13.62 -12.88 46.52
C LEU A 6 -13.05 -11.96 47.61
N HIS A 7 -11.73 -11.83 47.66
CA HIS A 7 -11.04 -10.86 48.51
C HIS A 7 -10.75 -9.56 47.75
N SER A 8 -10.12 -9.63 46.57
CA SER A 8 -9.90 -8.43 45.76
C SER A 8 -9.65 -8.72 44.29
N VAL A 9 -9.98 -7.74 43.44
CA VAL A 9 -9.57 -7.66 42.04
C VAL A 9 -8.64 -6.46 41.89
N LYS A 10 -7.47 -6.65 41.30
CA LYS A 10 -6.51 -5.58 41.02
C LYS A 10 -6.20 -5.54 39.54
N TRP A 11 -6.07 -4.33 39.02
CA TRP A 11 -5.59 -4.10 37.67
C TRP A 11 -4.25 -3.39 37.71
N TYR A 12 -3.36 -3.86 36.85
CA TYR A 12 -2.02 -3.31 36.67
C TYR A 12 -1.86 -2.84 35.24
N ARG A 13 -1.20 -1.69 35.05
CA ARG A 13 -0.56 -1.32 33.80
C ARG A 13 0.94 -1.53 33.95
N ASP A 14 1.47 -2.41 33.12
CA ASP A 14 2.81 -2.96 33.21
C ASP A 14 3.03 -3.54 34.61
N ILE A 15 3.82 -2.87 35.45
CA ILE A 15 4.11 -3.26 36.83
C ILE A 15 3.33 -2.45 37.88
N HIS A 16 2.66 -1.37 37.48
CA HIS A 16 2.04 -0.43 38.40
C HIS A 16 0.55 -0.74 38.59
N GLU A 17 0.10 -0.83 39.84
CA GLU A 17 -1.32 -0.95 40.16
C GLU A 17 -2.04 0.35 39.79
N ILE A 18 -3.16 0.24 39.08
CA ILE A 18 -3.96 1.38 38.61
C ILE A 18 -5.37 1.39 39.20
N PHE A 19 -5.86 0.22 39.63
CA PHE A 19 -7.21 0.05 40.16
C PHE A 19 -7.27 -1.15 41.10
N ARG A 20 -8.06 -1.02 42.17
CA ARG A 20 -8.38 -2.10 43.11
C ARG A 20 -9.85 -2.09 43.48
N TYR A 21 -10.46 -3.27 43.45
CA TYR A 21 -11.77 -3.54 44.02
C TYR A 21 -11.63 -4.53 45.19
N ASN A 22 -12.18 -4.20 46.35
CA ASN A 22 -12.29 -5.07 47.52
C ASN A 22 -13.70 -4.90 48.13
N PRO A 23 -14.58 -5.92 48.05
CA PRO A 23 -15.97 -5.82 48.53
C PRO A 23 -16.09 -5.62 50.05
N SER A 24 -15.06 -5.97 50.82
CA SER A 24 -15.04 -5.81 52.28
C SER A 24 -14.62 -4.40 52.73
N GLN A 25 -14.12 -3.56 51.82
CA GLN A 25 -13.66 -2.20 52.14
C GLN A 25 -14.72 -1.14 51.83
N LYS A 26 -14.66 -0.01 52.56
CA LYS A 26 -15.46 1.20 52.28
C LYS A 26 -14.51 2.40 52.04
N PRO A 27 -14.47 3.01 50.85
CA PRO A 27 -15.14 2.57 49.61
C PRO A 27 -14.54 1.26 49.07
N PRO A 28 -15.31 0.46 48.31
CA PRO A 28 -14.85 -0.81 47.77
C PRO A 28 -13.89 -0.65 46.60
N ILE A 29 -13.91 0.49 45.90
CA ILE A 29 -13.02 0.81 44.77
C ILE A 29 -11.99 1.84 45.20
N ARG A 30 -10.73 1.60 44.80
CA ARG A 30 -9.62 2.54 44.92
C ARG A 30 -8.92 2.68 43.58
N LEU A 31 -8.62 3.92 43.21
CA LEU A 31 -7.89 4.27 41.99
C LEU A 31 -6.48 4.74 42.37
N PHE A 32 -5.50 4.41 41.54
CA PHE A 32 -4.11 4.83 41.75
C PHE A 32 -3.65 5.70 40.59
N ASN A 33 -3.11 6.87 40.93
CA ASN A 33 -2.60 7.81 39.93
C ASN A 33 -1.21 7.38 39.51
N ILE A 34 -1.02 7.17 38.21
CA ILE A 34 0.28 6.92 37.60
C ILE A 34 0.45 7.79 36.36
N THR A 35 1.69 8.11 36.01
CA THR A 35 1.98 8.96 34.85
C THR A 35 1.61 8.25 33.54
N GLY A 36 0.99 9.00 32.62
CA GLY A 36 0.75 8.53 31.25
C GLY A 36 -0.42 7.55 31.10
N ILE A 37 -1.37 7.53 32.05
CA ILE A 37 -2.70 6.94 31.88
C ILE A 37 -3.68 7.57 32.87
N MET A 38 -4.89 7.86 32.41
CA MET A 38 -5.97 8.32 33.27
C MET A 38 -6.95 7.17 33.51
N VAL A 39 -7.15 6.78 34.77
CA VAL A 39 -8.17 5.79 35.14
C VAL A 39 -9.46 6.53 35.43
N GLN A 40 -10.50 6.30 34.62
CA GLN A 40 -11.78 7.00 34.74
C GLN A 40 -12.72 6.35 35.76
N GLY A 41 -12.37 5.14 36.22
CA GLY A 41 -13.14 4.37 37.19
C GLY A 41 -13.31 2.93 36.74
N GLY A 42 -14.25 2.23 37.36
CA GLY A 42 -14.57 0.86 37.03
C GLY A 42 -15.91 0.44 37.64
N ASP A 43 -16.41 -0.68 37.16
CA ASP A 43 -17.62 -1.31 37.68
C ASP A 43 -17.31 -2.79 37.94
N CYS A 44 -17.49 -3.22 39.18
CA CYS A 44 -17.13 -4.56 39.63
C CYS A 44 -18.26 -5.17 40.44
N GLN A 45 -18.68 -6.34 39.98
CA GLN A 45 -19.63 -7.25 40.58
C GLN A 45 -18.88 -8.48 41.10
N LYS A 46 -19.62 -9.45 41.67
CA LYS A 46 -19.04 -10.68 42.22
C LYS A 46 -18.25 -11.47 41.18
N ASP A 47 -18.75 -11.52 39.94
CA ASP A 47 -18.25 -12.42 38.89
C ASP A 47 -17.64 -11.66 37.69
N SER A 48 -17.67 -10.33 37.70
CA SER A 48 -17.18 -9.50 36.59
C SER A 48 -16.61 -8.18 37.11
N CYS A 49 -15.55 -7.67 36.50
CA CYS A 49 -14.94 -6.40 36.89
C CYS A 49 -14.31 -5.73 35.67
N MET A 50 -14.74 -4.51 35.40
CA MET A 50 -14.32 -3.69 34.26
C MET A 50 -13.64 -2.42 34.77
N VAL A 51 -12.54 -2.02 34.13
CA VAL A 51 -11.86 -0.75 34.39
C VAL A 51 -11.84 0.07 33.12
N ARG A 52 -12.19 1.35 33.23
CA ARG A 52 -12.14 2.31 32.12
C ARG A 52 -10.87 3.15 32.23
N VAL A 53 -10.10 3.18 31.16
CA VAL A 53 -8.85 3.93 31.09
C VAL A 53 -8.79 4.78 29.83
N MET A 54 -8.14 5.93 29.94
CA MET A 54 -7.84 6.82 28.83
C MET A 54 -6.32 6.92 28.70
N PRO A 55 -5.70 6.12 27.83
CA PRO A 55 -4.29 6.22 27.52
C PRO A 55 -4.02 7.45 26.63
N PRO A 56 -2.79 8.01 26.67
CA PRO A 56 -2.42 9.11 25.78
C PRO A 56 -2.43 8.67 24.31
N PRO A 57 -2.67 9.60 23.37
CA PRO A 57 -2.66 9.34 21.93
C PRO A 57 -1.21 9.25 21.44
N ILE A 58 -0.49 8.23 21.88
CA ILE A 58 0.86 7.90 21.43
C ILE A 58 0.88 6.38 21.22
N ALA A 59 1.53 5.92 20.15
CA ALA A 59 1.70 4.50 19.82
C ALA A 59 2.48 3.77 20.91
N THR A 60 1.81 3.49 22.03
CA THR A 60 2.37 2.85 23.21
C THR A 60 1.62 1.55 23.40
N ARG A 61 2.36 0.45 23.31
CA ARG A 61 1.87 -0.86 23.72
C ARG A 61 2.14 -1.00 25.21
N ALA A 62 1.10 -1.24 26.00
CA ALA A 62 1.22 -1.47 27.44
C ALA A 62 0.60 -2.82 27.81
N ALA A 63 1.18 -3.50 28.80
CA ALA A 63 0.61 -4.71 29.36
C ALA A 63 -0.45 -4.34 30.40
N TYR A 64 -1.63 -4.95 30.34
CA TYR A 64 -2.67 -4.85 31.35
C TYR A 64 -2.84 -6.21 31.99
N SER A 65 -2.67 -6.26 33.31
CA SER A 65 -2.84 -7.50 34.07
C SER A 65 -4.01 -7.37 35.03
N CYS A 66 -4.91 -8.35 35.00
CA CYS A 66 -5.94 -8.53 36.01
C CYS A 66 -5.46 -9.61 37.00
N GLU A 67 -5.53 -9.30 38.29
CA GLU A 67 -5.21 -10.22 39.39
C GLU A 67 -6.43 -10.34 40.31
N VAL A 68 -6.94 -11.56 40.45
CA VAL A 68 -8.07 -11.91 41.30
C VAL A 68 -7.57 -12.74 42.48
N SER A 69 -7.97 -12.36 43.69
CA SER A 69 -7.57 -13.01 44.93
C SER A 69 -8.78 -13.43 45.75
N THR A 70 -8.71 -14.61 46.38
CA THR A 70 -9.74 -15.12 47.29
C THR A 70 -9.36 -14.93 48.76
N GLU A 71 -10.37 -14.97 49.64
CA GLU A 71 -10.23 -14.88 51.09
C GLU A 71 -9.79 -16.23 51.69
N GLY A 72 -9.33 -16.21 52.95
CA GLY A 72 -8.92 -17.41 53.68
C GLY A 72 -10.04 -18.45 53.81
N PRO A 73 -9.71 -19.73 54.05
CA PRO A 73 -8.38 -20.25 54.44
C PRO A 73 -7.47 -20.60 53.25
N LYS A 74 -8.02 -20.74 52.04
CA LYS A 74 -7.27 -21.07 50.82
C LYS A 74 -7.10 -19.80 50.01
N PHE A 75 -6.12 -18.99 50.37
CA PHE A 75 -5.77 -17.78 49.61
C PHE A 75 -5.26 -18.18 48.22
N GLN A 76 -6.12 -18.04 47.21
CA GLN A 76 -5.79 -18.30 45.81
C GLN A 76 -5.62 -16.99 45.06
N ILE A 77 -4.69 -16.96 44.11
CA ILE A 77 -4.44 -15.83 43.24
C ILE A 77 -4.45 -16.33 41.80
N ALA A 78 -5.30 -15.73 40.97
CA ALA A 78 -5.31 -15.93 39.53
C ALA A 78 -4.91 -14.62 38.86
N ARG A 79 -3.96 -14.67 37.91
CA ARG A 79 -3.48 -13.49 37.18
C ARG A 79 -3.43 -13.77 35.69
N GLN A 80 -3.94 -12.84 34.89
CA GLN A 80 -3.83 -12.90 33.43
C GLN A 80 -3.40 -11.54 32.89
N THR A 81 -2.52 -11.57 31.89
CA THR A 81 -1.98 -10.37 31.23
C THR A 81 -2.35 -10.35 29.76
N LYS A 82 -2.75 -9.18 29.26
CA LYS A 82 -2.99 -8.90 27.85
C LYS A 82 -2.35 -7.58 27.47
N HIS A 83 -1.96 -7.42 26.21
CA HIS A 83 -1.41 -6.16 25.73
C HIS A 83 -2.49 -5.32 25.06
N MET A 84 -2.53 -4.04 25.36
CA MET A 84 -3.34 -3.06 24.65
C MET A 84 -2.41 -2.08 23.92
N THR A 85 -2.70 -1.85 22.64
CA THR A 85 -2.01 -0.86 21.80
C THR A 85 -3.01 0.22 21.42
N VAL A 86 -2.65 1.49 21.60
CA VAL A 86 -3.45 2.62 21.11
C VAL A 86 -3.17 2.82 19.63
N VAL A 87 -4.24 2.90 18.84
CA VAL A 87 -4.15 3.02 17.38
C VAL A 87 -5.07 4.11 16.87
N ALA A 88 -4.67 4.76 15.79
CA ALA A 88 -5.48 5.69 15.02
C ALA A 88 -5.53 5.17 13.58
N MET A 89 -6.74 4.85 13.13
CA MET A 89 -6.96 4.29 11.80
C MET A 89 -6.86 5.39 10.75
N PRO A 90 -6.31 5.10 9.55
CA PRO A 90 -6.36 6.02 8.43
C PRO A 90 -7.80 6.15 7.92
N ASP A 91 -8.24 7.37 7.62
CA ASP A 91 -9.58 7.65 7.12
C ASP A 91 -9.64 7.50 5.60
N LYS A 92 -8.54 7.82 4.91
CA LYS A 92 -8.44 7.85 3.45
C LYS A 92 -7.55 6.75 2.89
N ASP A 93 -7.89 6.33 1.67
CA ASP A 93 -7.03 5.46 0.87
C ASP A 93 -5.71 6.17 0.50
N PRO A 94 -4.61 5.43 0.30
CA PRO A 94 -3.35 6.04 -0.10
C PRO A 94 -3.44 6.71 -1.48
N ILE A 95 -2.53 7.63 -1.75
CA ILE A 95 -2.51 8.39 -3.01
C ILE A 95 -1.25 8.02 -3.79
N ILE A 96 -1.41 7.62 -5.05
CA ILE A 96 -0.31 7.37 -5.98
C ILE A 96 -0.04 8.63 -6.81
N ILE A 97 1.20 9.12 -6.74
CA ILE A 97 1.73 10.29 -7.45
C ILE A 97 2.82 9.83 -8.42
N GLY A 98 2.98 10.52 -9.54
CA GLY A 98 4.03 10.23 -10.52
C GLY A 98 3.66 9.14 -11.53
N ALA A 99 2.38 8.75 -11.61
CA ALA A 99 1.87 7.77 -12.58
C ALA A 99 1.43 8.46 -13.89
N PRO A 100 2.29 8.57 -14.92
CA PRO A 100 1.87 9.09 -16.22
C PRO A 100 0.80 8.19 -16.86
N LYS A 101 -0.11 8.78 -17.63
CA LYS A 101 -1.14 8.02 -18.35
C LYS A 101 -0.54 7.11 -19.42
N LEU A 102 0.58 7.52 -20.04
CA LEU A 102 1.19 6.89 -21.20
C LEU A 102 2.73 6.92 -21.09
N VAL A 103 3.39 5.77 -21.31
CA VAL A 103 4.85 5.58 -21.19
C VAL A 103 5.43 4.82 -22.37
N LYS A 104 6.70 5.05 -22.69
CA LYS A 104 7.38 4.31 -23.77
C LYS A 104 8.04 3.02 -23.23
N PRO A 105 8.10 1.94 -24.03
CA PRO A 105 8.91 0.78 -23.69
C PRO A 105 10.38 1.17 -23.46
N GLY A 106 10.97 0.71 -22.35
CA GLY A 106 12.34 1.05 -21.92
C GLY A 106 12.45 2.28 -21.03
N GLU A 107 11.36 3.01 -20.78
CA GLU A 107 11.34 4.17 -19.89
C GLU A 107 11.35 3.74 -18.41
N GLN A 108 11.90 4.61 -17.55
CA GLN A 108 11.85 4.43 -16.10
C GLN A 108 10.88 5.45 -15.50
N ILE A 109 9.94 4.96 -14.70
CA ILE A 109 8.99 5.82 -13.98
C ILE A 109 9.24 5.72 -12.48
N LEU A 110 9.01 6.84 -11.79
CA LEU A 110 9.09 6.95 -10.34
C LEU A 110 7.68 7.24 -9.81
N LEU A 111 7.17 6.29 -9.05
CA LEU A 111 5.87 6.38 -8.40
C LEU A 111 6.08 6.64 -6.92
N ASN A 112 5.30 7.54 -6.33
CA ASN A 112 5.27 7.74 -4.89
C ASN A 112 3.88 7.40 -4.39
N CYS A 113 3.80 6.56 -3.35
CA CYS A 113 2.55 6.26 -2.68
C CYS A 113 2.60 6.80 -1.27
N THR A 114 1.67 7.68 -0.95
CA THR A 114 1.57 8.34 0.35
C THR A 114 0.30 7.86 1.06
N SER A 115 0.43 7.32 2.26
CA SER A 115 -0.70 6.97 3.12
C SER A 115 -1.30 8.21 3.78
N ASP A 116 -2.54 8.06 4.26
CA ASP A 116 -3.08 8.97 5.26
C ASP A 116 -2.30 8.88 6.59
N TYR A 117 -2.55 9.85 7.47
CA TYR A 117 -2.01 9.88 8.81
C TYR A 117 -2.61 8.74 9.64
N SER A 118 -1.73 7.99 10.31
CA SER A 118 -2.14 6.86 11.16
C SER A 118 -1.20 6.71 12.36
N LEU A 119 -1.65 5.91 13.32
CA LEU A 119 -0.87 5.54 14.49
C LEU A 119 -1.04 4.04 14.77
N PRO A 120 0.03 3.22 14.72
CA PRO A 120 1.35 3.56 14.16
C PRO A 120 1.27 3.92 12.66
N PRO A 121 2.34 4.49 12.08
CA PRO A 121 2.36 4.81 10.65
C PRO A 121 2.24 3.53 9.81
N SER A 122 1.51 3.60 8.71
CA SER A 122 1.30 2.46 7.82
C SER A 122 2.60 1.94 7.19
N ASP A 123 2.64 0.65 6.87
CA ASP A 123 3.62 0.05 5.96
C ASP A 123 3.09 0.17 4.53
N ILE A 124 3.97 0.46 3.57
CA ILE A 124 3.59 0.61 2.17
C ILE A 124 4.07 -0.60 1.38
N ASN A 125 3.18 -1.27 0.68
CA ASN A 125 3.47 -2.33 -0.27
C ASN A 125 3.11 -1.89 -1.69
N TRP A 126 3.87 -2.36 -2.68
CA TRP A 126 3.67 -2.06 -4.09
C TRP A 126 3.49 -3.36 -4.85
N TYR A 127 2.56 -3.37 -5.80
CA TYR A 127 2.32 -4.49 -6.70
C TYR A 127 2.29 -3.99 -8.13
N ILE A 128 2.91 -4.75 -9.03
CA ILE A 128 2.86 -4.54 -10.48
C ILE A 128 2.21 -5.79 -11.06
N ASP A 129 1.08 -5.61 -11.76
CA ASP A 129 0.30 -6.70 -12.35
C ASP A 129 0.00 -7.84 -11.35
N ASN A 130 -0.39 -7.44 -10.13
CA ASN A 130 -0.66 -8.29 -8.96
C ASN A 130 0.54 -9.01 -8.33
N GLU A 131 1.77 -8.80 -8.82
CA GLU A 131 2.97 -9.34 -8.20
C GLU A 131 3.60 -8.33 -7.25
N LEU A 132 4.01 -8.78 -6.06
CA LEU A 132 4.68 -7.91 -5.07
C LEU A 132 6.02 -7.41 -5.64
N ALA A 133 6.15 -6.09 -5.73
CA ALA A 133 7.37 -5.45 -6.23
C ALA A 133 8.52 -5.67 -5.24
N LYS A 134 9.69 -6.06 -5.77
CA LYS A 134 10.91 -6.19 -4.97
C LYS A 134 11.30 -4.82 -4.39
N THR A 135 11.52 -4.79 -3.09
CA THR A 135 11.94 -3.56 -2.39
C THR A 135 13.44 -3.42 -2.48
N GLU A 136 13.93 -2.36 -3.13
CA GLU A 136 15.36 -2.03 -3.14
C GLU A 136 15.75 -1.30 -1.84
N LEU A 137 17.02 -1.40 -1.41
CA LEU A 137 17.48 -0.85 -0.13
C LEU A 137 17.31 0.67 0.02
N TRP A 138 17.22 1.41 -1.09
CA TRP A 138 16.96 2.86 -1.11
C TRP A 138 15.46 3.20 -1.14
N GLN A 139 14.58 2.23 -1.46
CA GLN A 139 13.12 2.38 -1.43
C GLN A 139 12.58 2.17 -0.02
N ARG A 140 13.24 2.75 0.99
CA ARG A 140 12.77 2.63 2.37
C ARG A 140 11.48 3.43 2.54
N ARG A 141 10.63 2.95 3.44
CA ARG A 141 9.50 3.76 3.91
C ARG A 141 10.03 5.00 4.61
N GLU A 142 9.53 6.15 4.19
CA GLU A 142 9.77 7.44 4.83
C GLU A 142 8.54 7.85 5.63
N LEU A 143 8.74 8.74 6.60
CA LEU A 143 7.71 9.17 7.56
C LEU A 143 7.65 10.68 7.62
N SER A 144 6.45 11.22 7.77
CA SER A 144 6.25 12.65 7.99
C SER A 144 6.80 13.07 9.36
N ALA A 145 6.94 14.38 9.54
CA ALA A 145 6.98 14.95 10.88
C ALA A 145 5.72 14.50 11.67
N PRO A 146 5.84 14.24 12.98
CA PRO A 146 4.70 13.88 13.81
C PRO A 146 3.71 15.05 13.91
N GLN A 147 2.43 14.75 13.71
CA GLN A 147 1.32 15.65 13.98
C GLN A 147 0.84 15.53 15.44
N PRO A 148 -0.09 16.39 15.91
CA PRO A 148 -0.74 16.21 17.21
C PRO A 148 -1.25 14.77 17.40
N GLY A 149 -1.05 14.20 18.59
CA GLY A 149 -1.38 12.79 18.84
C GLY A 149 -0.41 11.79 18.21
N GLY A 150 0.79 12.22 17.80
CA GLY A 150 1.84 11.33 17.30
C GLY A 150 1.57 10.71 15.93
N LEU A 151 0.49 11.13 15.26
CA LEU A 151 0.11 10.64 13.94
C LEU A 151 1.20 10.94 12.92
N ARG A 152 1.49 9.99 12.03
CA ARG A 152 2.41 10.23 10.91
C ARG A 152 1.84 9.63 9.64
N ALA A 153 2.02 10.33 8.53
CA ALA A 153 1.87 9.77 7.21
C ALA A 153 3.16 9.02 6.86
N SER A 154 3.03 8.01 6.01
CA SER A 154 4.16 7.25 5.48
C SER A 154 4.11 7.26 3.97
N TRP A 155 5.27 7.15 3.33
CA TRP A 155 5.31 6.97 1.88
C TRP A 155 6.48 6.10 1.45
N ARG A 156 6.38 5.56 0.25
CA ARG A 156 7.44 4.78 -0.37
C ARG A 156 7.48 4.99 -1.87
N VAL A 157 8.67 5.30 -2.37
CA VAL A 157 8.92 5.44 -3.81
C VAL A 157 9.16 4.08 -4.44
N LEU A 158 8.54 3.83 -5.59
CA LEU A 158 8.77 2.69 -6.47
C LEU A 158 9.37 3.18 -7.78
N ARG A 159 10.49 2.58 -8.19
CA ARG A 159 11.00 2.71 -9.56
C ARG A 159 10.50 1.53 -10.39
N VAL A 160 9.80 1.81 -11.46
CA VAL A 160 9.36 0.79 -12.42
C VAL A 160 10.16 0.98 -13.71
N ALA A 161 10.88 -0.05 -14.11
CA ALA A 161 11.53 -0.12 -15.41
C ALA A 161 10.56 -0.79 -16.39
N VAL A 162 10.01 -0.02 -17.34
CA VAL A 162 9.08 -0.55 -18.34
C VAL A 162 9.86 -1.47 -19.29
N PRO A 163 9.53 -2.76 -19.42
CA PRO A 163 10.25 -3.66 -20.31
C PRO A 163 10.23 -3.14 -21.75
N THR A 164 11.31 -3.33 -22.50
CA THR A 164 11.42 -2.85 -23.90
C THR A 164 10.47 -3.56 -24.85
N THR A 165 10.00 -4.75 -24.49
CA THR A 165 9.02 -5.58 -25.20
C THR A 165 7.59 -5.37 -24.70
N ALA A 166 7.39 -4.58 -23.63
CA ALA A 166 6.07 -4.37 -23.07
C ALA A 166 5.18 -3.59 -24.04
N SER A 167 3.90 -3.96 -24.09
CA SER A 167 2.83 -3.25 -24.80
C SER A 167 1.53 -3.47 -24.05
N GLY A 168 0.56 -2.55 -24.18
CA GLY A 168 -0.71 -2.64 -23.46
C GLY A 168 -0.75 -1.71 -22.25
N SER A 169 -0.85 -2.27 -21.04
CA SER A 169 -0.93 -1.48 -19.81
C SER A 169 -0.27 -2.19 -18.62
N LEU A 170 0.33 -1.41 -17.73
CA LEU A 170 0.83 -1.85 -16.44
C LEU A 170 -0.16 -1.45 -15.35
N ARG A 171 -0.65 -2.41 -14.57
CA ARG A 171 -1.51 -2.14 -13.41
C ARG A 171 -0.65 -2.05 -12.16
N VAL A 172 -0.60 -0.87 -11.56
CA VAL A 172 0.16 -0.65 -10.33
C VAL A 172 -0.80 -0.46 -9.16
N ARG A 173 -0.64 -1.25 -8.10
CA ARG A 173 -1.38 -1.12 -6.85
C ARG A 173 -0.44 -0.77 -5.71
N CYS A 174 -0.82 0.22 -4.92
CA CYS A 174 -0.21 0.51 -3.64
C CYS A 174 -1.13 0.06 -2.52
N GLU A 175 -0.60 -0.63 -1.51
CA GLU A 175 -1.29 -0.97 -0.26
C GLU A 175 -0.64 -0.21 0.90
N ALA A 176 -1.43 0.51 1.68
CA ALA A 176 -1.07 1.05 2.98
C ALA A 176 -1.65 0.14 4.07
N ILE A 177 -0.77 -0.42 4.89
CA ILE A 177 -1.09 -1.47 5.87
C ILE A 177 -0.84 -0.91 7.26
N LEU A 178 -1.89 -0.80 8.07
CA LEU A 178 -1.76 -0.50 9.49
C LEU A 178 -1.37 -1.79 10.24
N PRO A 179 -0.24 -1.84 10.96
CA PRO A 179 0.26 -3.05 11.62
C PRO A 179 -0.48 -3.32 12.95
N VAL A 180 -1.78 -3.60 12.83
CA VAL A 180 -2.68 -4.02 13.91
C VAL A 180 -3.14 -5.46 13.68
N GLU A 181 -3.82 -6.06 14.66
CA GLU A 181 -4.30 -7.44 14.56
C GLU A 181 -5.82 -7.47 14.72
N PRO A 182 -6.59 -7.85 13.68
CA PRO A 182 -6.15 -8.10 12.29
C PRO A 182 -5.67 -6.82 11.58
N PRO A 183 -4.80 -6.91 10.56
CA PRO A 183 -4.26 -5.74 9.87
C PRO A 183 -5.35 -5.00 9.10
N VAL A 184 -5.29 -3.66 9.15
CA VAL A 184 -6.19 -2.80 8.36
C VAL A 184 -5.44 -2.37 7.10
N VAL A 185 -6.01 -2.69 5.93
CA VAL A 185 -5.40 -2.41 4.62
C VAL A 185 -6.27 -1.42 3.85
N ARG A 186 -5.62 -0.43 3.27
CA ARG A 186 -6.19 0.57 2.36
C ARG A 186 -5.37 0.57 1.08
N ASP A 187 -5.98 0.54 -0.10
CA ASP A 187 -5.24 0.44 -1.34
C ASP A 187 -5.67 1.44 -2.39
N ALA A 188 -4.76 1.73 -3.32
CA ALA A 188 -5.02 2.54 -4.48
C ALA A 188 -4.42 1.89 -5.72
N ILE A 189 -5.14 2.00 -6.84
CA ILE A 189 -4.77 1.36 -8.09
C ILE A 189 -4.70 2.40 -9.19
N THR A 190 -3.64 2.35 -9.99
CA THR A 190 -3.49 3.13 -11.21
C THR A 190 -3.09 2.22 -12.36
N THR A 191 -3.53 2.57 -13.57
CA THR A 191 -3.18 1.84 -14.79
C THR A 191 -2.43 2.76 -15.73
N ILE A 192 -1.23 2.35 -16.13
CA ILE A 192 -0.32 3.11 -16.98
C ILE A 192 -0.30 2.45 -18.35
N THR A 193 -0.70 3.17 -19.40
CA THR A 193 -0.67 2.61 -20.76
C THR A 193 0.73 2.66 -21.35
N VAL A 194 1.13 1.61 -22.05
CA VAL A 194 2.46 1.49 -22.67
C VAL A 194 2.31 1.63 -24.19
N TYR A 195 3.09 2.54 -24.80
CA TYR A 195 3.12 2.74 -26.24
C TYR A 195 3.36 1.41 -26.97
N SER A 196 2.48 1.08 -27.91
CA SER A 196 2.73 0.01 -28.88
C SER A 196 3.79 0.48 -29.88
N ARG A 197 4.90 -0.24 -30.01
CA ARG A 197 5.81 -0.03 -31.15
C ARG A 197 5.06 -0.44 -32.42
N THR A 198 4.69 0.53 -33.25
CA THR A 198 4.30 0.24 -34.63
C THR A 198 5.51 -0.38 -35.33
N GLN A 199 5.38 -1.59 -35.86
CA GLN A 199 6.42 -2.15 -36.72
C GLN A 199 6.46 -1.35 -38.03
N LEU A 200 7.52 -0.55 -38.21
CA LEU A 200 7.79 0.16 -39.47
C LEU A 200 8.01 -0.78 -40.67
N SER A 201 8.21 -2.08 -40.44
CA SER A 201 8.44 -3.09 -41.48
C SER A 201 7.25 -3.30 -42.42
N LYS A 202 6.05 -2.78 -42.10
CA LYS A 202 4.87 -2.92 -42.97
C LYS A 202 4.77 -1.89 -44.10
N TYR A 203 5.60 -0.83 -44.08
CA TYR A 203 5.51 0.29 -45.03
C TYR A 203 6.65 0.35 -46.08
N ILE A 204 7.56 -0.63 -46.11
CA ILE A 204 8.63 -0.69 -47.13
C ILE A 204 8.52 -2.00 -47.91
N ALA A 205 7.56 -2.04 -48.83
CA ALA A 205 7.57 -2.98 -49.94
C ALA A 205 6.93 -2.31 -51.17
N ASN A 206 7.58 -1.25 -51.67
CA ASN A 206 7.39 -0.84 -53.06
C ASN A 206 8.74 -1.02 -53.76
N ARG A 207 8.99 -2.21 -54.30
CA ARG A 207 10.07 -2.40 -55.27
C ARG A 207 9.66 -1.68 -56.53
N GLY A 208 10.26 -0.52 -56.78
CA GLY A 208 10.18 0.16 -58.07
C GLY A 208 10.67 -0.80 -59.16
N THR A 209 9.79 -1.09 -60.11
CA THR A 209 10.15 -1.75 -61.36
C THR A 209 10.95 -0.75 -62.19
N TYR A 210 12.26 -0.92 -62.23
CA TYR A 210 13.11 -0.28 -63.25
C TYR A 210 12.79 -0.94 -64.59
N ILE A 211 12.22 -0.18 -65.52
CA ILE A 211 12.09 -0.58 -66.93
C ILE A 211 13.47 -0.37 -67.57
N GLU A 212 14.17 -1.47 -67.86
CA GLU A 212 15.36 -1.47 -68.71
C GLU A 212 14.97 -1.13 -70.15
N TYR A 213 15.43 0.02 -70.64
CA TYR A 213 15.43 0.32 -72.07
C TYR A 213 16.53 -0.50 -72.75
N LYS A 214 16.16 -1.59 -73.42
CA LYS A 214 17.06 -2.25 -74.38
C LYS A 214 17.10 -1.45 -75.68
N ALA A 215 18.13 -0.63 -75.82
CA ALA A 215 18.60 -0.17 -77.11
C ALA A 215 19.37 -1.31 -77.79
N SER A 216 18.79 -1.90 -78.83
CA SER A 216 19.50 -2.81 -79.73
C SER A 216 19.00 -2.55 -81.14
N GLY A 217 19.90 -2.00 -81.97
CA GLY A 217 19.60 -1.52 -83.30
C GLY A 217 19.32 -2.63 -84.31
N LEU A 218 18.56 -2.25 -85.33
CA LEU A 218 18.52 -2.90 -86.63
C LEU A 218 18.47 -1.79 -87.68
N ILE A 219 19.67 -1.37 -88.06
CA ILE A 219 19.96 -0.85 -89.39
C ILE A 219 19.65 -2.00 -90.35
N VAL A 220 18.60 -1.86 -91.16
CA VAL A 220 18.51 -2.27 -92.57
C VAL A 220 17.09 -1.90 -93.03
N LEU A 221 17.01 -1.08 -94.07
CA LEU A 221 15.93 -0.86 -95.06
C LEU A 221 15.87 0.64 -95.44
N ILE A 222 16.98 1.15 -95.98
CA ILE A 222 16.88 2.09 -97.10
C ILE A 222 16.57 1.24 -98.33
N TRP A 223 15.85 1.81 -99.30
CA TRP A 223 15.40 1.24 -100.58
C TRP A 223 14.00 0.61 -100.52
N THR A 224 12.97 1.48 -100.58
CA THR A 224 12.08 1.63 -101.75
C THR A 224 10.82 2.40 -101.36
N PHE A 225 10.85 3.74 -101.30
CA PHE A 225 9.66 4.60 -101.41
C PHE A 225 10.09 5.99 -101.87
N ARG A 226 10.74 6.02 -103.05
CA ARG A 226 10.94 7.25 -103.83
C ARG A 226 10.60 6.94 -105.28
N GLU A 227 9.35 6.54 -105.49
CA GLU A 227 8.60 6.53 -106.75
C GLU A 227 7.17 6.12 -106.37
N ILE A 228 6.17 6.66 -107.08
CA ILE A 228 4.72 6.46 -106.87
C ILE A 228 4.06 7.33 -105.77
N SER A 229 3.99 8.64 -106.02
CA SER A 229 2.79 9.46 -105.76
C SER A 229 2.93 10.84 -106.45
N LYS A 230 3.37 10.84 -107.70
CA LYS A 230 2.92 11.84 -108.68
C LYS A 230 1.78 11.17 -109.43
N PHE A 231 0.53 11.40 -109.03
CA PHE A 231 -0.68 11.26 -109.87
C PHE A 231 -1.91 11.53 -108.98
N LEU A 232 -2.24 12.82 -108.80
CA LEU A 232 -3.62 13.31 -108.57
C LEU A 232 -3.62 14.83 -108.77
N SER A 233 -3.58 15.23 -110.04
CA SER A 233 -4.01 16.55 -110.52
C SER A 233 -4.64 16.35 -111.90
N LEU A 234 -5.93 16.06 -111.90
CA LEU A 234 -6.87 16.38 -112.96
C LEU A 234 -8.26 16.48 -112.33
#